data_AF-A0A174N5P3-F1
#
_entry.id   AF-A0A174N5P3-F1
#
_cell.length_a   1.000
_cell.length_b   1.000
_cell.length_c   1.000
_cell.angle_alpha   90.00
_cell.angle_beta   90.00
_cell.angle_gamma   90.00
#
_symmetry.space_group_name_H-M   'P 1'
#
loop_
_entity.id
_entity.type
_entity.pdbx_description
1 polymer ?
#
loop_
_entity_poly.entity_id
_entity_poly.type
_entity_poly.pdbx_seq_one_letter_code
_entity_poly.pdbx_strand_id
1 'polypeptide(L)'
;MGSNILEIVQSVFSVFHRFKCYSKDEKLLYNVRETAAVLGVNVHLVYELINRKLLPALRLGSLKVRKSTLIDFVERYEGMDLSDLDNIKELQQNMN
;
A
#
# COMPACT_ATOMS: atom_id res chain seq x y z
N MET A 1 37.51 16.99 -10.53
CA MET A 1 36.26 16.20 -10.52
C MET A 1 36.31 15.28 -9.30
N GLY A 2 36.06 15.83 -8.12
CA GLY A 2 36.05 15.05 -6.88
C GLY A 2 34.62 14.91 -6.42
N SER A 3 34.07 13.70 -6.48
CA SER A 3 32.75 13.43 -5.92
C SER A 3 32.78 13.74 -4.43
N ASN A 4 31.85 14.57 -3.98
CA ASN A 4 31.77 14.97 -2.58
C ASN A 4 31.35 13.74 -1.77
N ILE A 5 32.26 13.21 -0.95
CA ILE A 5 32.04 12.02 -0.12
C ILE A 5 30.77 12.18 0.73
N LEU A 6 30.39 13.42 1.09
CA LEU A 6 29.17 13.71 1.82
C LEU A 6 27.90 13.37 1.02
N GLU A 7 27.87 13.61 -0.30
CA GLU A 7 26.71 13.28 -1.13
C GLU A 7 26.53 11.77 -1.27
N ILE A 8 27.63 11.01 -1.37
CA ILE A 8 27.58 9.55 -1.42
C ILE A 8 27.08 8.99 -0.08
N VAL A 9 27.59 9.52 1.04
CA VAL A 9 27.15 9.09 2.37
C VAL A 9 25.68 9.44 2.59
N GLN A 10 25.21 10.61 2.15
CA GLN A 10 23.79 10.99 2.21
C GLN A 10 22.90 10.10 1.32
N SER A 11 23.37 9.73 0.13
CA SER A 11 22.66 8.82 -0.77
C SER A 11 22.56 7.41 -0.17
N VAL A 12 23.66 6.86 0.34
CA VAL A 12 23.69 5.54 0.98
C VAL A 12 22.86 5.56 2.27
N PHE A 13 22.91 6.64 3.05
CA PHE A 13 22.08 6.81 4.24
C PHE A 13 20.59 6.87 3.88
N SER A 14 20.20 7.57 2.81
CA SER A 14 18.81 7.62 2.31
C SER A 14 18.32 6.24 1.85
N VAL A 15 19.15 5.51 1.10
CA VAL A 15 18.86 4.12 0.70
C VAL A 15 18.72 3.23 1.93
N PHE A 16 19.58 3.38 2.94
CA PHE A 16 19.54 2.57 4.15
C PHE A 16 18.33 2.92 5.06
N HIS A 17 17.94 4.20 5.14
CA HIS A 17 16.78 4.63 5.92
C HIS A 17 15.44 4.19 5.30
N ARG A 18 15.42 3.89 3.99
CA ARG A 18 14.30 3.23 3.31
C ARG A 18 14.06 1.79 3.78
N PHE A 19 15.03 1.16 4.46
CA PHE A 19 14.95 -0.24 4.89
C PHE A 19 14.67 -0.44 6.39
N LYS A 20 14.56 0.62 7.21
CA LYS A 20 14.35 0.47 8.67
C LYS A 20 13.17 1.26 9.20
N CYS A 21 12.01 0.62 9.16
CA CYS A 21 11.12 0.52 10.32
C CYS A 21 10.63 -0.92 10.39
N TYR A 22 10.89 -1.59 11.50
CA TYR A 22 10.29 -2.90 11.82
C TYR A 22 9.92 -2.85 13.29
N SER A 23 8.65 -2.58 13.56
CA SER A 23 8.05 -2.85 14.87
C SER A 23 7.63 -4.32 14.92
N LYS A 24 7.46 -4.85 16.13
CA LYS A 24 7.32 -6.29 16.46
C LYS A 24 6.09 -6.99 15.83
N ASP A 25 5.22 -6.24 15.16
CA ASP A 25 3.96 -6.67 14.54
C ASP A 25 3.93 -6.56 13.00
N GLU A 26 5.09 -6.42 12.34
CA GLU A 26 5.14 -6.34 10.87
C GLU A 26 4.98 -7.70 10.20
N LYS A 27 3.73 -8.06 9.94
CA LYS A 27 3.36 -9.23 9.16
C LYS A 27 3.66 -9.00 7.68
N LEU A 28 4.37 -9.94 7.05
CA LEU A 28 4.65 -9.89 5.61
C LEU A 28 3.37 -10.07 4.77
N LEU A 29 2.46 -10.92 5.25
CA LEU A 29 1.26 -11.35 4.55
C LEU A 29 0.02 -11.23 5.44
N TYR A 30 -0.96 -10.46 4.98
CA TYR A 30 -2.23 -10.28 5.66
C TYR A 30 -3.29 -11.17 5.03
N ASN A 31 -4.19 -11.72 5.83
CA ASN A 31 -5.41 -12.35 5.32
C ASN A 31 -6.45 -11.28 4.94
N VAL A 32 -7.56 -11.67 4.32
CA VAL A 32 -8.60 -10.72 3.87
C VAL A 32 -9.20 -9.93 5.04
N ARG A 33 -9.45 -10.56 6.20
CA ARG A 33 -10.00 -9.89 7.40
C ARG A 33 -9.01 -8.90 8.01
N GLU A 34 -7.74 -9.28 8.10
CA GLU A 34 -6.67 -8.42 8.57
C GLU A 34 -6.45 -7.25 7.61
N THR A 35 -6.53 -7.49 6.30
CA THR A 35 -6.45 -6.45 5.27
C THR A 35 -7.59 -5.45 5.43
N ALA A 36 -8.81 -5.94 5.64
CA ALA A 36 -9.97 -5.10 5.92
C ALA A 36 -9.78 -4.25 7.18
N ALA A 37 -9.21 -4.83 8.25
CA ALA A 37 -8.91 -4.11 9.48
C ALA A 37 -7.79 -3.06 9.29
N VAL A 38 -6.75 -3.37 8.51
CA VAL A 38 -5.65 -2.44 8.22
C VAL A 38 -6.12 -1.26 7.38
N LEU A 39 -6.97 -1.50 6.38
CA LEU A 39 -7.53 -0.44 5.52
C LEU A 39 -8.73 0.27 6.16
N GLY A 40 -9.31 -0.28 7.23
CA GLY A 40 -10.50 0.25 7.87
C GLY A 40 -11.79 0.08 7.05
N VAL A 41 -11.88 -0.96 6.21
CA VAL A 41 -12.99 -1.18 5.27
C VAL A 41 -13.73 -2.49 5.52
N ASN A 42 -14.85 -2.70 4.83
CA ASN A 42 -15.58 -3.97 4.87
C ASN A 42 -14.80 -5.09 4.15
N VAL A 43 -14.82 -6.30 4.72
CA VAL A 43 -14.24 -7.52 4.12
C VAL A 43 -14.77 -7.77 2.70
N HIS A 44 -16.04 -7.45 2.43
CA HIS A 44 -16.62 -7.58 1.09
C HIS A 44 -15.92 -6.68 0.06
N LEU A 45 -15.62 -5.43 0.42
CA LEU A 45 -14.90 -4.50 -0.44
C LEU A 45 -13.50 -5.05 -0.78
N VAL A 46 -12.82 -5.68 0.17
CA VAL A 46 -11.51 -6.30 -0.09
C VAL A 46 -11.61 -7.40 -1.15
N TYR A 47 -12.67 -8.23 -1.12
CA TYR A 47 -12.89 -9.22 -2.18
C TYR A 47 -13.15 -8.57 -3.54
N GLU A 48 -13.92 -7.48 -3.59
CA GLU A 48 -14.17 -6.74 -4.83
C GLU A 48 -12.89 -6.13 -5.41
N LEU A 49 -12.06 -5.51 -4.57
CA LEU A 49 -10.75 -4.98 -4.96
C LEU A 49 -9.82 -6.06 -5.53
N ILE A 50 -9.83 -7.26 -4.92
CA ILE A 50 -9.03 -8.41 -5.41
C ILE A 50 -9.59 -8.93 -6.74
N ASN A 51 -10.91 -9.05 -6.86
CA ASN A 51 -11.56 -9.56 -8.07
C ASN A 51 -11.32 -8.64 -9.27
N ARG A 52 -11.38 -7.32 -9.05
CA ARG A 52 -11.11 -6.28 -10.06
C ARG A 52 -9.62 -6.06 -10.33
N LYS A 53 -8.73 -6.85 -9.71
CA LYS A 53 -7.26 -6.76 -9.84
C LYS A 53 -6.66 -5.42 -9.39
N LEU A 54 -7.42 -4.62 -8.64
CA LEU A 54 -6.95 -3.38 -8.03
C LEU A 54 -6.03 -3.67 -6.84
N LEU A 55 -6.31 -4.76 -6.11
CA LEU A 55 -5.49 -5.24 -5.00
C LEU A 55 -4.95 -6.65 -5.28
N PRO A 56 -3.71 -6.77 -5.78
CA PRO A 56 -3.09 -8.06 -6.03
C PRO A 56 -2.98 -8.93 -4.77
N ALA A 57 -3.53 -10.14 -4.84
CA ALA A 57 -3.48 -11.13 -3.77
C ALA A 57 -2.87 -12.45 -4.27
N LEU A 58 -2.35 -13.24 -3.34
CA LEU A 58 -1.80 -14.57 -3.55
C LEU A 58 -2.61 -15.62 -2.80
N ARG A 59 -2.75 -16.82 -3.36
CA ARG A 59 -3.53 -17.91 -2.77
C ARG A 59 -2.61 -18.99 -2.20
N LEU A 60 -2.57 -19.11 -0.88
CA LEU A 60 -1.80 -20.13 -0.14
C LEU A 60 -2.76 -20.99 0.69
N GLY A 61 -3.79 -21.55 0.03
CA GLY A 61 -4.99 -22.09 0.66
C GLY A 61 -6.06 -21.03 0.91
N SER A 62 -5.68 -19.94 1.58
CA SER A 62 -6.48 -18.70 1.69
C SER A 62 -5.86 -17.55 0.91
N LEU A 63 -6.67 -16.53 0.59
CA LEU A 63 -6.16 -15.29 -0.01
C LEU A 63 -5.32 -14.51 1.00
N LYS A 64 -4.15 -14.07 0.55
CA LYS A 64 -3.21 -13.25 1.29
C LYS A 64 -2.82 -12.03 0.47
N VAL A 65 -2.59 -10.92 1.15
CA VAL A 65 -2.12 -9.66 0.55
C VAL A 65 -0.77 -9.32 1.17
N ARG A 66 0.21 -8.93 0.33
CA ARG A 66 1.52 -8.50 0.81
C ARG A 66 1.43 -7.12 1.44
N LYS A 67 2.24 -6.88 2.48
CA LYS A 67 2.39 -5.56 3.08
C LYS A 67 2.74 -4.48 2.05
N SER A 68 3.72 -4.76 1.19
CA SER A 68 4.15 -3.81 0.16
C SER A 68 3.01 -3.40 -0.75
N THR A 69 2.17 -4.38 -1.15
CA THR A 69 1.01 -4.13 -2.00
C THR A 69 -0.05 -3.25 -1.35
N LEU A 70 -0.22 -3.33 -0.02
CA LEU A 70 -1.12 -2.42 0.70
C LEU A 70 -0.59 -0.99 0.71
N ILE A 71 0.72 -0.82 0.90
CA ILE A 71 1.37 0.50 0.84
C ILE A 71 1.23 1.08 -0.57
N ASP A 72 1.61 0.32 -1.60
CA ASP A 72 1.51 0.71 -3.00
C ASP A 72 0.06 1.09 -3.38
N PHE A 73 -0.93 0.39 -2.80
CA PHE A 73 -2.35 0.66 -3.03
C PHE A 73 -2.77 2.01 -2.43
N VAL A 74 -2.39 2.29 -1.17
CA VAL A 74 -2.73 3.54 -0.51
C VAL A 74 -2.08 4.73 -1.22
N GLU A 75 -0.79 4.61 -1.58
CA GLU A 75 -0.08 5.67 -2.32
C GLU A 75 -0.68 5.92 -3.71
N ARG A 76 -1.11 4.86 -4.41
CA ARG A 76 -1.67 4.98 -5.76
C ARG A 76 -3.03 5.67 -5.80
N TYR A 77 -3.88 5.36 -4.83
CA TYR A 77 -5.28 5.79 -4.80
C TYR A 77 -5.52 6.93 -3.81
N GLU A 78 -4.45 7.53 -3.28
CA GLU A 78 -4.55 8.74 -2.48
C GLU A 78 -5.24 9.85 -3.27
N GLY A 79 -6.27 10.46 -2.68
CA GLY A 79 -7.05 11.51 -3.33
C GLY A 79 -7.99 11.02 -4.44
N MET A 80 -8.24 9.72 -4.57
CA MET A 80 -9.23 9.16 -5.49
C MET A 80 -10.50 8.71 -4.75
N ASP A 81 -11.63 8.73 -5.45
CA ASP A 81 -12.90 8.15 -5.02
C ASP A 81 -13.03 6.73 -5.58
N LEU A 82 -13.07 5.75 -4.68
CA LEU A 82 -13.20 4.33 -4.97
C LEU A 82 -14.59 3.79 -4.60
N SER A 83 -15.58 4.67 -4.42
CA SER A 83 -16.96 4.26 -4.16
C SER A 83 -17.54 3.46 -5.35
N ASP A 84 -17.14 3.82 -6.57
CA ASP A 84 -17.40 3.07 -7.79
C ASP A 84 -16.08 2.52 -8.34
N LEU A 85 -15.90 1.21 -8.21
CA LEU A 85 -14.68 0.53 -8.64
C LEU A 85 -14.61 0.31 -10.17
N ASP A 86 -15.67 0.59 -10.94
CA ASP A 86 -15.63 0.64 -12.41
C ASP A 86 -15.26 2.04 -12.92
N ASN A 87 -15.48 3.07 -12.10
CA ASN A 87 -15.28 4.47 -12.45
C ASN A 87 -14.52 5.22 -11.35
N ILE A 88 -13.24 4.87 -11.19
CA ILE A 88 -12.35 5.54 -10.25
C ILE A 88 -12.07 6.95 -10.78
N LYS A 89 -12.38 7.94 -9.96
CA LYS A 89 -12.23 9.37 -10.27
C LYS A 89 -11.49 10.09 -9.15
N GLU A 90 -11.02 11.29 -9.41
CA GLU A 90 -10.47 12.13 -8.35
C GLU A 90 -11.53 12.47 -7.32
N LEU A 91 -11.14 12.46 -6.05
CA LEU A 91 -11.99 12.84 -4.94
C LEU A 91 -12.30 14.33 -5.07
N GLN A 92 -13.51 14.67 -5.53
CA GLN A 92 -13.95 16.05 -5.61
C GLN A 92 -14.20 16.58 -4.20
N GLN A 93 -13.22 17.30 -3.65
CA GLN A 93 -13.45 18.11 -2.47
C GLN A 93 -14.22 19.35 -2.91
N ASN A 94 -15.54 19.33 -2.70
CA ASN A 94 -16.32 20.55 -2.69
C ASN A 94 -15.86 21.38 -1.48
N MET A 95 -14.76 22.10 -1.62
CA MET A 95 -14.43 23.20 -0.72
C MET A 95 -15.47 24.29 -0.96
N ASN A 96 -16.50 24.30 -0.12
CA ASN A 96 -17.45 25.40 -0.01
C ASN A 96 -16.99 26.35 1.09
#